data_AF-A0A8T3ZDD8-F1
#
_entry.id   AF-A0A8T3ZDD8-F1
#
_cell.length_a   1.000
_cell.length_b   1.000
_cell.length_c   1.000
_cell.angle_alpha   90.00
_cell.angle_beta   90.00
_cell.angle_gamma   90.00
#
_symmetry.space_group_name_H-M   'P 1'
#
loop_
_entity.id
_entity.type
_entity.pdbx_description
1 polymer ?
#
loop_
_entity_poly.entity_id
_entity_poly.type
_entity_poly.pdbx_seq_one_letter_code
_entity_poly.pdbx_strand_id
1 'polypeptide(L)'
;MDIDQARQLVEYAATKTRPRWEQYAVSWNAIDEVFIVRGYEQGGFESWKFAELLKAHGIFSISKLGTILSGYRGNPKYLRKFAGGMASPFYEGLKSGTYGDEGQRFHECVAGYRGKAGAWFWSKLWQMLVCCHHLKGNYAGSFAHFLKSKYAAFTDVEAVSDGQLLSCLSDEWQRFKKASKPWNELYGIGENVFDYVLGDVKEAAFVKDSYKLDSANIHFLRVTGIAGLIGELDYDVVVNFLKALELPYSIREINKGLYTYCSVSEAINFGFCRDLQKCDGCEVNRLCEKNIG
;
A
#
# COMPACT_ATOMS: atom_id res chain seq x y z
N MET A 1 -31.45 -2.01 -11.26
CA MET A 1 -30.24 -2.84 -11.48
C MET A 1 -30.60 -4.32 -11.37
N ASP A 2 -29.99 -5.19 -12.18
CA ASP A 2 -30.03 -6.66 -12.03
C ASP A 2 -28.61 -7.29 -11.97
N ILE A 3 -28.51 -8.60 -11.73
CA ILE A 3 -27.22 -9.29 -11.56
C ILE A 3 -26.36 -9.26 -12.84
N ASP A 4 -26.99 -9.34 -14.02
CA ASP A 4 -26.30 -9.37 -15.31
C ASP A 4 -25.76 -7.99 -15.68
N GLN A 5 -26.51 -6.94 -15.35
CA GLN A 5 -26.06 -5.56 -15.43
C GLN A 5 -24.87 -5.31 -14.48
N ALA A 6 -24.96 -5.77 -13.23
CA ALA A 6 -23.88 -5.65 -12.26
C ALA A 6 -22.60 -6.36 -12.74
N ARG A 7 -22.74 -7.58 -13.27
CA ARG A 7 -21.65 -8.37 -13.86
C ARG A 7 -20.95 -7.59 -14.98
N GLN A 8 -21.71 -7.09 -15.95
CA GLN A 8 -21.18 -6.30 -17.07
C GLN A 8 -20.47 -5.01 -16.62
N LEU A 9 -21.02 -4.32 -15.61
CA LEU A 9 -20.42 -3.10 -15.09
C LEU A 9 -19.07 -3.35 -14.41
N VAL A 10 -18.99 -4.39 -13.57
CA VAL A 10 -17.75 -4.75 -12.88
C VAL A 10 -16.71 -5.26 -13.88
N GLU A 11 -17.11 -6.13 -14.82
CA GLU A 11 -16.24 -6.62 -15.88
C GLU A 11 -15.69 -5.48 -16.75
N TYR A 12 -16.55 -4.54 -17.16
CA TYR A 12 -16.14 -3.39 -17.95
C TYR A 12 -15.14 -2.53 -17.18
N ALA A 13 -15.41 -2.21 -15.91
CA ALA A 13 -14.51 -1.40 -15.10
C ALA A 13 -13.13 -2.07 -14.94
N ALA A 14 -13.10 -3.37 -14.65
CA ALA A 14 -11.86 -4.15 -14.55
C ALA A 14 -11.10 -4.17 -15.88
N THR A 15 -11.79 -4.45 -16.99
CA THR A 15 -11.20 -4.53 -18.33
C THR A 15 -10.67 -3.18 -18.83
N LYS A 16 -11.48 -2.12 -18.73
CA LYS A 16 -11.15 -0.79 -19.25
C LYS A 16 -9.93 -0.20 -18.57
N THR A 17 -9.74 -0.48 -17.28
CA THR A 17 -8.64 0.04 -16.48
C THR A 17 -7.42 -0.88 -16.42
N ARG A 18 -7.51 -2.07 -17.04
CA ARG A 18 -6.45 -3.08 -17.07
C ARG A 18 -5.07 -2.56 -17.46
N PRO A 19 -4.91 -1.80 -18.55
CA PRO A 19 -3.60 -1.27 -18.93
C PRO A 19 -2.94 -0.43 -17.83
N ARG A 20 -3.73 0.15 -16.92
CA ARG A 20 -3.24 0.96 -15.82
C ARG A 20 -2.96 0.13 -14.58
N TRP A 21 -3.89 -0.70 -14.13
CA TRP A 21 -3.67 -1.45 -12.89
C TRP A 21 -2.68 -2.60 -13.01
N GLU A 22 -2.41 -3.12 -14.22
CA GLU A 22 -1.32 -4.06 -14.46
C GLU A 22 0.05 -3.44 -14.15
N GLN A 23 0.19 -2.12 -14.33
CA GLN A 23 1.42 -1.38 -14.01
C GLN A 23 1.69 -1.31 -12.50
N TYR A 24 0.69 -1.61 -11.67
CA TYR A 24 0.87 -1.63 -10.21
C TYR A 24 1.55 -2.92 -9.75
N ALA A 25 1.60 -3.97 -10.58
CA ALA A 25 2.19 -5.25 -10.21
C ALA A 25 3.69 -5.10 -9.92
N VAL A 26 4.11 -5.60 -8.76
CA VAL A 26 5.50 -5.64 -8.32
C VAL A 26 5.94 -7.09 -8.15
N SER A 27 7.23 -7.30 -8.31
CA SER A 27 7.87 -8.60 -8.17
C SER A 27 8.34 -8.78 -6.73
N TRP A 28 8.21 -9.99 -6.17
CA TRP A 28 8.61 -10.29 -4.80
C TRP A 28 10.07 -9.93 -4.50
N ASN A 29 10.97 -10.10 -5.48
CA ASN A 29 12.37 -9.71 -5.34
C ASN A 29 12.58 -8.21 -5.07
N ALA A 30 11.58 -7.36 -5.32
CA ALA A 30 11.61 -5.93 -5.04
C ALA A 30 10.88 -5.55 -3.74
N ILE A 31 10.41 -6.53 -2.95
CA ILE A 31 9.51 -6.27 -1.82
C ILE A 31 10.10 -5.34 -0.76
N ASP A 32 11.41 -5.33 -0.57
CA ASP A 32 12.08 -4.44 0.38
C ASP A 32 12.01 -2.96 -0.06
N GLU A 33 12.12 -2.69 -1.37
CA GLU A 33 11.91 -1.35 -1.92
C GLU A 33 10.43 -0.96 -1.85
N VAL A 34 9.54 -1.90 -2.19
CA VAL A 34 8.09 -1.71 -2.10
C VAL A 34 7.69 -1.37 -0.67
N PHE A 35 8.24 -2.07 0.33
CA PHE A 35 8.02 -1.76 1.74
C PHE A 35 8.38 -0.31 2.08
N ILE A 36 9.53 0.18 1.61
CA ILE A 36 9.94 1.57 1.83
C ILE A 36 8.96 2.55 1.18
N VAL A 37 8.67 2.36 -0.11
CA VAL A 37 7.81 3.29 -0.88
C VAL A 37 6.40 3.33 -0.32
N ARG A 38 5.78 2.16 -0.11
CA ARG A 38 4.41 2.06 0.40
C ARG A 38 4.32 2.44 1.87
N GLY A 39 5.36 2.19 2.66
CA GLY A 39 5.47 2.66 4.04
C GLY A 39 5.42 4.19 4.14
N TYR A 40 6.06 4.90 3.20
CA TYR A 40 5.98 6.35 3.10
C TYR A 40 4.66 6.87 2.52
N GLU A 41 3.99 6.11 1.65
CA GLU A 41 2.79 6.52 0.90
C GLU A 41 1.54 6.63 1.78
N GLN A 42 1.56 7.59 2.70
CA GLN A 42 0.51 7.84 3.68
C GLN A 42 0.32 9.36 3.83
N GLY A 43 -0.93 9.80 4.01
CA GLY A 43 -1.22 11.22 4.31
C GLY A 43 -0.83 12.22 3.20
N GLY A 44 -0.82 11.77 1.94
CA GLY A 44 -0.49 12.61 0.78
C GLY A 44 1.01 12.78 0.50
N PHE A 45 1.87 12.01 1.16
CA PHE A 45 3.29 11.97 0.86
C PHE A 45 3.51 11.32 -0.52
N GLU A 46 4.03 12.10 -1.48
CA GLU A 46 4.48 11.65 -2.79
C GLU A 46 5.78 10.82 -2.70
N SER A 47 5.68 9.62 -2.12
CA SER A 47 6.81 8.73 -1.81
C SER A 47 7.70 8.40 -3.02
N TRP A 48 7.12 8.33 -4.22
CA TRP A 48 7.88 8.09 -5.46
C TRP A 48 8.94 9.17 -5.72
N LYS A 49 8.65 10.45 -5.47
CA LYS A 49 9.63 11.54 -5.60
C LYS A 49 10.77 11.39 -4.60
N PHE A 50 10.43 10.97 -3.38
CA PHE A 50 11.42 10.78 -2.32
C PHE A 50 12.29 9.54 -2.56
N ALA A 51 11.70 8.46 -3.07
CA ALA A 51 12.42 7.25 -3.46
C ALA A 51 13.51 7.54 -4.50
N GLU A 52 13.21 8.36 -5.52
CA GLU A 52 14.21 8.79 -6.51
C GLU A 52 15.37 9.57 -5.89
N LEU A 53 15.11 10.42 -4.89
CA LEU A 53 16.17 11.11 -4.14
C LEU A 53 17.01 10.11 -3.34
N LEU A 54 16.37 9.18 -2.61
CA LEU A 54 17.08 8.14 -1.88
C LEU A 54 17.97 7.29 -2.79
N LYS A 55 17.50 6.98 -4.01
CA LYS A 55 18.28 6.25 -5.03
C LYS A 55 19.45 7.08 -5.54
N ALA A 56 19.22 8.35 -5.88
CA ALA A 56 20.26 9.25 -6.37
C ALA A 56 21.39 9.45 -5.36
N HIS A 57 21.08 9.47 -4.06
CA HIS A 57 22.09 9.51 -2.99
C HIS A 57 22.58 8.11 -2.57
N GLY A 58 22.14 7.04 -3.24
CA GLY A 58 22.60 5.68 -3.01
C GLY A 58 22.24 5.10 -1.64
N ILE A 59 21.18 5.60 -0.99
CA ILE A 59 20.73 5.17 0.34
C ILE A 59 19.37 4.44 0.33
N PHE A 60 18.81 4.17 -0.84
CA PHE A 60 17.52 3.49 -1.00
C PHE A 60 17.59 1.98 -0.71
N SER A 61 17.73 1.62 0.56
CA SER A 61 17.57 0.25 1.06
C SER A 61 17.27 0.27 2.55
N ILE A 62 16.62 -0.77 3.05
CA ILE A 62 16.31 -0.91 4.48
C ILE A 62 17.61 -0.90 5.31
N SER A 63 18.65 -1.59 4.85
CA SER A 63 19.94 -1.64 5.54
C SER A 63 20.60 -0.25 5.66
N LYS A 64 20.68 0.53 4.56
CA LYS A 64 21.30 1.86 4.61
C LYS A 64 20.49 2.86 5.43
N LEU A 65 19.17 2.89 5.24
CA LEU A 65 18.29 3.75 6.05
C LEU A 65 18.34 3.36 7.54
N GLY A 66 18.37 2.06 7.84
CA GLY A 66 18.47 1.57 9.21
C GLY A 66 19.81 1.88 9.89
N THR A 67 20.86 2.15 9.12
CA THR A 67 22.17 2.56 9.67
C THR A 67 22.11 3.93 10.32
N ILE A 68 21.27 4.84 9.83
CA ILE A 68 21.14 6.22 10.32
C ILE A 68 20.87 6.24 11.83
N LEU A 69 20.10 5.29 12.35
CA LEU A 69 19.77 5.22 13.79
C LEU A 69 20.67 4.26 14.60
N SER A 70 21.75 3.70 14.04
CA SER A 70 22.57 2.69 14.74
C SER A 70 23.20 3.19 16.06
N GLY A 71 23.54 4.47 16.13
CA GLY A 71 24.07 5.11 17.34
C GLY A 71 23.00 5.78 18.23
N TYR A 72 21.73 5.80 17.80
CA TYR A 72 20.67 6.50 18.51
C TYR A 72 20.16 5.68 19.70
N ARG A 73 20.29 6.23 20.92
CA ARG A 73 19.80 5.60 22.17
C ARG A 73 18.59 6.30 22.79
N GLY A 74 17.98 7.23 22.06
CA GLY A 74 16.82 7.97 22.54
C GLY A 74 15.49 7.21 22.37
N ASN A 75 14.39 7.90 22.60
CA ASN A 75 13.04 7.31 22.49
C ASN A 75 12.66 7.13 21.01
N PRO A 76 12.28 5.93 20.56
CA PRO A 76 11.86 5.69 19.18
C PRO A 76 10.51 6.34 18.83
N LYS A 77 9.72 6.80 19.81
CA LYS A 77 8.46 7.52 19.54
C LYS A 77 8.73 8.88 18.91
N TYR A 78 7.95 9.21 17.88
CA TYR A 78 8.05 10.50 17.21
C TYR A 78 7.75 11.66 18.18
N LEU A 79 8.67 12.61 18.24
CA LEU A 79 8.52 13.87 18.97
C LEU A 79 8.74 15.04 18.00
N ARG A 80 7.71 15.87 17.80
CA ARG A 80 7.76 17.00 16.86
C ARG A 80 8.90 17.97 17.17
N LYS A 81 9.20 18.23 18.45
CA LYS A 81 10.31 19.12 18.85
C LYS A 81 11.69 18.55 18.48
N PHE A 82 11.81 17.24 18.36
CA PHE A 82 13.07 16.56 18.07
C PHE A 82 13.28 16.30 16.58
N ALA A 83 12.25 15.85 15.86
CA ALA A 83 12.32 15.41 14.46
C ALA A 83 11.26 16.05 13.54
N GLY A 84 10.66 17.18 13.94
CA GLY A 84 9.54 17.82 13.24
C GLY A 84 9.91 19.02 12.38
N GLY A 85 11.06 18.98 11.69
CA GLY A 85 11.49 20.02 10.76
C GLY A 85 13.00 20.06 10.53
N MET A 86 13.45 20.73 9.48
CA MET A 86 14.89 20.82 9.14
C MET A 86 15.74 21.43 10.26
N ALA A 87 15.21 22.41 10.99
CA ALA A 87 15.91 23.06 12.11
C ALA A 87 15.78 22.29 13.44
N SER A 88 15.15 21.11 13.45
CA SER A 88 15.00 20.32 14.68
C SER A 88 16.31 19.58 15.02
N PRO A 89 16.56 19.24 16.30
CA PRO A 89 17.81 18.63 16.74
C PRO A 89 18.22 17.38 15.95
N PHE A 90 17.25 16.56 15.55
CA PHE A 90 17.53 15.38 14.72
C PHE A 90 18.15 15.76 13.37
N TYR A 91 17.53 16.68 12.64
CA TYR A 91 17.97 17.06 11.29
C TYR A 91 19.25 17.91 11.29
N GLU A 92 19.46 18.76 12.29
CA GLU A 92 20.76 19.42 12.48
C GLU A 92 21.88 18.41 12.83
N GLY A 93 21.53 17.37 13.60
CA GLY A 93 22.43 16.23 13.84
C GLY A 93 22.75 15.46 12.56
N LEU A 94 21.77 15.21 11.68
CA LEU A 94 21.99 14.59 10.38
C LEU A 94 22.94 15.43 9.53
N LYS A 95 22.69 16.74 9.44
CA LYS A 95 23.50 17.71 8.67
C LYS A 95 24.95 17.76 9.14
N SER A 96 25.17 17.76 10.45
CA SER A 96 26.50 17.82 11.06
C SER A 96 27.29 16.50 11.02
N GLY A 97 26.68 15.40 10.56
CA GLY A 97 27.33 14.09 10.49
C GLY A 97 27.22 13.23 11.76
N THR A 98 26.41 13.64 12.75
CA THR A 98 26.21 12.88 14.00
C THR A 98 25.69 11.46 13.75
N TYR A 99 24.96 11.25 12.65
CA TYR A 99 24.37 9.97 12.25
C TYR A 99 25.07 9.32 11.05
N GLY A 100 26.34 9.67 10.83
CA GLY A 100 27.18 9.14 9.75
C GLY A 100 26.81 9.62 8.35
N ASP A 101 27.50 9.08 7.35
CA ASP A 101 27.37 9.46 5.94
C ASP A 101 25.95 9.24 5.40
N GLU A 102 25.32 8.11 5.74
CA GLU A 102 23.92 7.85 5.37
C GLU A 102 22.98 8.91 5.96
N GLY A 103 23.26 9.39 7.17
CA GLY A 103 22.48 10.44 7.81
C GLY A 103 22.59 11.78 7.09
N GLN A 104 23.80 12.18 6.68
CA GLN A 104 24.02 13.39 5.89
C GLN A 104 23.30 13.32 4.54
N ARG A 105 23.43 12.20 3.83
CA ARG A 105 22.74 11.96 2.54
C ARG A 105 21.22 11.98 2.70
N PHE A 106 20.69 11.41 3.79
CA PHE A 106 19.26 11.48 4.07
C PHE A 106 18.80 12.92 4.33
N HIS A 107 19.58 13.72 5.06
CA HIS A 107 19.30 15.15 5.22
C HIS A 107 19.25 15.88 3.86
N GLU A 108 20.18 15.60 2.95
CA GLU A 108 20.17 16.15 1.59
C GLU A 108 18.90 15.75 0.81
N CYS A 109 18.49 14.48 0.89
CA CYS A 109 17.24 14.02 0.29
C CYS A 109 16.02 14.79 0.85
N VAL A 110 15.94 15.00 2.16
CA VAL A 110 14.81 15.71 2.78
C VAL A 110 14.83 17.19 2.43
N ALA A 111 16.00 17.83 2.40
CA ALA A 111 16.17 19.22 1.97
C ALA A 111 15.82 19.43 0.48
N GLY A 112 16.17 18.45 -0.35
CA GLY A 112 15.94 18.43 -1.80
C GLY A 112 14.52 18.02 -2.21
N TYR A 113 13.68 17.56 -1.28
CA TYR A 113 12.33 17.12 -1.59
C TYR A 113 11.43 18.28 -2.06
N ARG A 114 10.91 18.17 -3.27
CA ARG A 114 9.99 19.15 -3.92
C ARG A 114 8.58 18.60 -4.10
N GLY A 115 8.13 17.75 -3.18
CA GLY A 115 6.77 17.22 -3.18
C GLY A 115 5.88 17.85 -2.11
N LYS A 116 4.62 17.40 -2.08
CA LYS A 116 3.67 17.77 -1.03
C LYS A 116 4.13 17.16 0.30
N ALA A 117 4.44 18.02 1.26
CA ALA A 117 4.72 17.64 2.64
C ALA A 117 3.43 17.81 3.47
N GLY A 118 2.53 16.83 3.38
CA GLY A 118 1.27 16.80 4.13
C GLY A 118 1.47 16.76 5.65
N ALA A 119 0.37 16.74 6.40
CA ALA A 119 0.37 16.80 7.87
C ALA A 119 1.26 15.74 8.56
N TRP A 120 1.52 14.61 7.89
CA TRP A 120 2.24 13.46 8.44
C TRP A 120 3.68 13.33 7.97
N PHE A 121 4.15 14.19 7.06
CA PHE A 121 5.45 14.06 6.39
C PHE A 121 6.62 13.76 7.36
N TRP A 122 6.85 14.65 8.33
CA TRP A 122 7.95 14.51 9.30
C TRP A 122 7.84 13.24 10.15
N SER A 123 6.61 12.88 10.54
CA SER A 123 6.39 11.67 11.33
C SER A 123 6.68 10.40 10.52
N LYS A 124 6.40 10.41 9.22
CA LYS A 124 6.64 9.27 8.33
C LYS A 124 8.12 9.08 8.03
N LEU A 125 8.85 10.18 7.83
CA LEU A 125 10.33 10.16 7.75
C LEU A 125 10.93 9.45 8.97
N TRP A 126 10.53 9.87 10.18
CA TRP A 126 11.00 9.27 11.42
C TRP A 126 10.57 7.80 11.57
N GLN A 127 9.28 7.50 11.40
CA GLN A 127 8.72 6.15 11.53
C GLN A 127 9.43 5.13 10.63
N MET A 128 9.68 5.50 9.37
CA MET A 128 10.37 4.60 8.44
C MET A 128 11.83 4.38 8.79
N LEU A 129 12.56 5.38 9.32
CA LEU A 129 13.90 5.16 9.84
C LEU A 129 13.90 4.18 11.02
N VAL A 130 12.93 4.30 11.93
CA VAL A 130 12.76 3.36 13.05
C VAL A 130 12.45 1.95 12.54
N CYS A 131 11.53 1.80 11.58
CA CYS A 131 11.24 0.51 10.93
C CYS A 131 12.49 -0.08 10.28
N CYS A 132 13.21 0.70 9.49
CA CYS A 132 14.40 0.23 8.79
C CYS A 132 15.50 -0.18 9.77
N HIS A 133 15.66 0.56 10.87
CA HIS A 133 16.59 0.22 11.93
C HIS A 133 16.23 -1.11 12.62
N HIS A 134 14.94 -1.31 12.95
CA HIS A 134 14.43 -2.57 13.49
C HIS A 134 14.68 -3.75 12.54
N LEU A 135 14.35 -3.58 11.26
CA LEU A 135 14.56 -4.61 10.24
C LEU A 135 16.03 -4.92 10.00
N LYS A 136 16.90 -3.89 10.00
CA LYS A 136 18.35 -4.05 9.93
C LYS A 136 18.89 -4.87 11.10
N GLY A 137 18.48 -4.53 12.33
CA GLY A 137 18.99 -5.17 13.55
C GLY A 137 18.51 -6.61 13.74
N ASN A 138 17.28 -6.91 13.34
CA ASN A 138 16.62 -8.17 13.72
C ASN A 138 16.32 -9.10 12.54
N TYR A 139 16.33 -8.60 11.30
CA TYR A 139 15.88 -9.34 10.12
C TYR A 139 16.77 -9.09 8.89
N ALA A 140 18.09 -9.00 9.12
CA ALA A 140 19.11 -8.82 8.08
C ALA A 140 18.88 -7.62 7.13
N GLY A 141 18.13 -6.61 7.57
CA GLY A 141 17.78 -5.46 6.74
C GLY A 141 16.82 -5.80 5.61
N SER A 142 15.92 -6.77 5.81
CA SER A 142 14.96 -7.20 4.79
C SER A 142 13.55 -7.39 5.36
N PHE A 143 12.57 -6.80 4.70
CA PHE A 143 11.15 -7.02 4.97
C PHE A 143 10.73 -8.45 4.54
N ALA A 144 11.30 -8.98 3.45
CA ALA A 144 11.09 -10.38 3.07
C ALA A 144 11.54 -11.34 4.17
N HIS A 145 12.74 -11.12 4.74
CA HIS A 145 13.25 -11.93 5.84
C HIS A 145 12.34 -11.80 7.07
N PHE A 146 11.96 -10.57 7.44
CA PHE A 146 11.00 -10.32 8.51
C PHE A 146 9.72 -11.12 8.34
N LEU A 147 9.10 -11.06 7.15
CA LEU A 147 7.84 -11.74 6.91
C LEU A 147 7.99 -13.27 6.99
N LYS A 148 9.06 -13.82 6.42
CA LYS A 148 9.35 -15.26 6.51
C LYS A 148 9.61 -15.72 7.93
N SER A 149 10.35 -14.94 8.74
CA SER A 149 10.56 -15.26 10.16
C SER A 149 9.25 -15.24 10.95
N LYS A 150 8.36 -14.27 10.68
CA LYS A 150 7.03 -14.23 11.33
C LYS A 150 6.14 -15.39 10.90
N TYR A 151 6.20 -15.76 9.62
CA TYR A 151 5.42 -16.86 9.09
C TYR A 151 5.93 -18.21 9.62
N ALA A 152 7.25 -18.41 9.65
CA ALA A 152 7.88 -19.62 10.21
C ALA A 152 7.51 -19.83 11.68
N ALA A 153 7.51 -18.75 12.48
CA ALA A 153 7.07 -18.80 13.88
C ALA A 153 5.58 -19.14 14.03
N PHE A 154 4.73 -18.70 13.08
CA PHE A 154 3.30 -19.03 13.07
C PHE A 154 3.03 -20.49 12.71
N THR A 155 3.79 -21.05 11.77
CA THR A 155 3.66 -22.44 11.33
C THR A 155 4.48 -23.43 12.16
N ASP A 156 5.18 -22.96 13.19
CA ASP A 156 6.05 -23.75 14.08
C ASP A 156 7.13 -24.53 13.31
N VAL A 157 7.79 -23.85 12.37
CA VAL A 157 8.94 -24.37 11.62
C VAL A 157 10.15 -23.46 11.76
N GLU A 158 11.35 -24.02 11.59
CA GLU A 158 12.59 -23.25 11.74
C GLU A 158 12.75 -22.15 10.68
N ALA A 159 12.39 -22.46 9.43
CA ALA A 159 12.54 -21.53 8.32
C ALA A 159 11.50 -21.80 7.22
N VAL A 160 11.18 -20.74 6.48
CA VAL A 160 10.25 -20.76 5.35
C VAL A 160 10.94 -20.14 4.15
N SER A 161 10.85 -20.79 3.00
CA SER A 161 11.32 -20.26 1.72
C SER A 161 10.32 -19.27 1.11
N ASP A 162 10.78 -18.45 0.17
CA ASP A 162 9.91 -17.52 -0.58
C ASP A 162 8.75 -18.28 -1.25
N GLY A 163 9.02 -19.42 -1.88
CA GLY A 163 8.01 -20.25 -2.53
C GLY A 163 6.93 -20.73 -1.56
N GLN A 164 7.32 -21.23 -0.38
CA GLN A 164 6.39 -21.67 0.66
C GLN A 164 5.49 -20.52 1.16
N LEU A 165 6.07 -19.35 1.43
CA LEU A 165 5.28 -18.18 1.84
C LEU A 165 4.33 -17.71 0.72
N LEU A 166 4.83 -17.57 -0.50
CA LEU A 166 4.08 -16.99 -1.62
C LEU A 166 2.97 -17.92 -2.13
N SER A 167 3.10 -19.23 -1.92
CA SER A 167 2.09 -20.22 -2.29
C SER A 167 1.07 -20.54 -1.20
N CYS A 168 1.15 -19.89 -0.02
CA CYS A 168 0.18 -20.15 1.04
C CYS A 168 -1.25 -19.77 0.60
N LEU A 169 -2.22 -20.47 1.17
CA LEU A 169 -3.63 -20.26 0.87
C LEU A 169 -4.14 -18.96 1.51
N SER A 170 -5.11 -18.31 0.88
CA SER A 170 -5.73 -17.08 1.39
C SER A 170 -6.24 -17.22 2.84
N ASP A 171 -6.88 -18.35 3.18
CA ASP A 171 -7.38 -18.61 4.53
C ASP A 171 -6.26 -18.79 5.56
N GLU A 172 -5.16 -19.44 5.15
CA GLU A 172 -3.97 -19.59 6.00
C GLU A 172 -3.32 -18.23 6.25
N TRP A 173 -3.22 -17.40 5.22
CA TRP A 173 -2.74 -16.02 5.33
C TRP A 173 -3.59 -15.18 6.29
N GLN A 174 -4.93 -15.27 6.23
CA GLN A 174 -5.79 -14.57 7.18
C GLN A 174 -5.61 -15.05 8.62
N ARG A 175 -5.45 -16.37 8.83
CA ARG A 175 -5.12 -16.93 10.15
C ARG A 175 -3.78 -16.41 10.67
N PHE A 176 -2.76 -16.36 9.82
CA PHE A 176 -1.46 -15.78 10.13
C PHE A 176 -1.60 -14.32 10.57
N LYS A 177 -2.26 -13.47 9.77
CA LYS A 177 -2.47 -12.05 10.11
C LYS A 177 -3.18 -11.87 11.45
N LYS A 178 -4.23 -12.64 11.70
CA LYS A 178 -5.04 -12.56 12.93
C LYS A 178 -4.25 -12.98 14.17
N ALA A 179 -3.45 -14.05 14.06
CA ALA A 179 -2.67 -14.60 15.17
C ALA A 179 -1.41 -13.76 15.44
N SER A 180 -0.62 -13.49 14.41
CA SER A 180 0.72 -12.91 14.55
C SER A 180 0.74 -11.39 14.54
N LYS A 181 -0.23 -10.74 13.86
CA LYS A 181 -0.33 -9.27 13.71
C LYS A 181 1.04 -8.61 13.44
N PRO A 182 1.76 -9.03 12.39
CA PRO A 182 3.18 -8.70 12.19
C PRO A 182 3.44 -7.19 12.16
N TRP A 183 2.49 -6.40 11.67
CA TRP A 183 2.57 -4.93 11.64
C TRP A 183 2.76 -4.28 13.03
N ASN A 184 2.45 -4.96 14.14
CA ASN A 184 2.67 -4.42 15.49
C ASN A 184 4.15 -4.11 15.80
N GLU A 185 5.08 -4.74 15.09
CA GLU A 185 6.52 -4.47 15.21
C GLU A 185 7.02 -3.34 14.29
N LEU A 186 6.17 -2.85 13.39
CA LEU A 186 6.54 -1.88 12.36
C LEU A 186 5.92 -0.53 12.69
N TYR A 187 6.74 0.37 13.21
CA TYR A 187 6.27 1.67 13.70
C TYR A 187 5.61 2.51 12.59
N GLY A 188 4.33 2.85 12.77
CA GLY A 188 3.59 3.66 11.81
C GLY A 188 3.05 2.88 10.59
N ILE A 189 3.20 1.55 10.60
CA ILE A 189 2.60 0.63 9.63
C ILE A 189 1.45 -0.09 10.34
N GLY A 190 0.21 0.21 9.95
CA GLY A 190 -0.96 -0.54 10.39
C GLY A 190 -1.30 -1.66 9.41
N GLU A 191 -2.29 -2.49 9.75
CA GLU A 191 -2.77 -3.59 8.91
C GLU A 191 -3.05 -3.15 7.46
N ASN A 192 -3.77 -2.04 7.27
CA ASN A 192 -4.08 -1.52 5.94
C ASN A 192 -2.85 -1.20 5.09
N VAL A 193 -1.76 -0.72 5.70
CA VAL A 193 -0.52 -0.41 4.98
C VAL A 193 0.28 -1.70 4.74
N PHE A 194 0.27 -2.62 5.70
CA PHE A 194 0.88 -3.93 5.57
C PHE A 194 0.26 -4.74 4.42
N ASP A 195 -1.06 -4.79 4.35
CA ASP A 195 -1.78 -5.42 3.23
C ASP A 195 -1.50 -4.69 1.92
N TYR A 196 -1.33 -3.36 1.95
CA TYR A 196 -0.99 -2.59 0.75
C TYR A 196 0.40 -2.90 0.20
N VAL A 197 1.40 -3.13 1.07
CA VAL A 197 2.75 -3.56 0.67
C VAL A 197 2.71 -4.87 -0.12
N LEU A 198 1.86 -5.81 0.31
CA LEU A 198 1.78 -7.15 -0.28
C LEU A 198 0.79 -7.27 -1.43
N GLY A 199 -0.28 -6.45 -1.43
CA GLY A 199 -1.41 -6.59 -2.36
C GLY A 199 -1.07 -6.41 -3.84
N ASP A 200 0.13 -5.95 -4.16
CA ASP A 200 0.60 -5.78 -5.53
C ASP A 200 1.69 -6.79 -5.95
N VAL A 201 2.10 -7.69 -5.05
CA VAL A 201 3.09 -8.74 -5.34
C VAL A 201 2.47 -9.80 -6.25
N LYS A 202 2.97 -9.90 -7.48
CA LYS A 202 2.42 -10.80 -8.52
C LYS A 202 2.53 -12.27 -8.15
N GLU A 203 3.57 -12.66 -7.40
CA GLU A 203 3.82 -14.05 -7.02
C GLU A 203 3.00 -14.51 -5.82
N ALA A 204 2.42 -13.60 -5.03
CA ALA A 204 1.71 -13.94 -3.82
C ALA A 204 0.31 -14.49 -4.13
N ALA A 205 0.12 -15.80 -4.03
CA ALA A 205 -1.16 -16.44 -4.29
C ALA A 205 -2.26 -15.94 -3.33
N PHE A 206 -1.92 -15.76 -2.06
CA PHE A 206 -2.83 -15.33 -1.00
C PHE A 206 -3.40 -13.91 -1.18
N VAL A 207 -2.81 -13.06 -2.05
CA VAL A 207 -3.36 -11.71 -2.30
C VAL A 207 -4.43 -11.70 -3.38
N LYS A 208 -4.63 -12.78 -4.14
CA LYS A 208 -5.64 -12.84 -5.21
C LYS A 208 -7.07 -12.62 -4.67
N ASP A 209 -7.33 -13.07 -3.45
CA ASP A 209 -8.61 -12.89 -2.78
C ASP A 209 -8.68 -11.62 -1.90
N SER A 210 -7.63 -10.79 -1.91
CA SER A 210 -7.62 -9.57 -1.11
C SER A 210 -8.51 -8.49 -1.72
N TYR A 211 -9.32 -7.87 -0.87
CA TYR A 211 -10.17 -6.76 -1.23
C TYR A 211 -9.91 -5.61 -0.27
N LYS A 212 -10.09 -4.37 -0.72
CA LYS A 212 -10.10 -3.20 0.13
C LYS A 212 -11.38 -2.44 -0.14
N LEU A 213 -12.33 -2.45 0.79
CA LEU A 213 -13.58 -1.70 0.64
C LEU A 213 -13.34 -0.22 0.97
N ASP A 214 -12.69 0.50 0.06
CA ASP A 214 -12.41 1.93 0.23
C ASP A 214 -13.50 2.83 -0.35
N SER A 215 -13.34 4.14 -0.19
CA SER A 215 -14.30 5.12 -0.68
C SER A 215 -14.50 5.06 -2.21
N ALA A 216 -13.49 4.70 -2.99
CA ALA A 216 -13.63 4.60 -4.45
C ALA A 216 -14.44 3.35 -4.82
N ASN A 217 -14.19 2.22 -4.16
CA ASN A 217 -14.98 1.01 -4.34
C ASN A 217 -16.44 1.21 -3.91
N ILE A 218 -16.67 1.81 -2.73
CA ILE A 218 -18.02 2.13 -2.24
C ILE A 218 -18.73 3.08 -3.21
N HIS A 219 -18.03 4.11 -3.70
CA HIS A 219 -18.58 5.07 -4.67
C HIS A 219 -19.02 4.38 -5.95
N PHE A 220 -18.18 3.49 -6.51
CA PHE A 220 -18.54 2.70 -7.68
C PHE A 220 -19.83 1.91 -7.45
N LEU A 221 -19.91 1.15 -6.35
CA LEU A 221 -21.07 0.31 -6.03
C LEU A 221 -22.35 1.13 -5.88
N ARG A 222 -22.26 2.35 -5.31
CA ARG A 222 -23.41 3.25 -5.13
C ARG A 222 -23.85 3.90 -6.43
N VAL A 223 -22.93 4.52 -7.16
CA VAL A 223 -23.23 5.23 -8.42
C VAL A 223 -23.83 4.28 -9.44
N THR A 224 -23.30 3.07 -9.52
CA THR A 224 -23.80 2.07 -10.45
C THR A 224 -25.19 1.56 -10.11
N GLY A 225 -25.58 1.57 -8.83
CA GLY A 225 -26.82 0.94 -8.35
C GLY A 225 -26.61 -0.49 -7.83
N ILE A 226 -25.38 -1.02 -7.91
CA ILE A 226 -25.04 -2.36 -7.39
C ILE A 226 -25.25 -2.45 -5.88
N ALA A 227 -25.06 -1.36 -5.14
CA ALA A 227 -25.33 -1.30 -3.71
C ALA A 227 -26.78 -1.72 -3.36
N GLY A 228 -27.76 -1.45 -4.24
CA GLY A 228 -29.14 -1.89 -4.04
C GLY A 228 -29.33 -3.42 -4.12
N LEU A 229 -28.44 -4.14 -4.82
CA LEU A 229 -28.42 -5.60 -4.88
C LEU A 229 -27.71 -6.22 -3.67
N ILE A 230 -26.64 -5.57 -3.20
CA ILE A 230 -25.83 -6.04 -2.07
C ILE A 230 -26.56 -5.80 -0.74
N GLY A 231 -27.28 -4.68 -0.63
CA GLY A 231 -27.84 -4.20 0.62
C GLY A 231 -26.77 -3.53 1.48
N GLU A 232 -26.31 -4.21 2.51
CA GLU A 232 -25.29 -3.68 3.42
C GLU A 232 -23.89 -3.74 2.77
N LEU A 233 -23.23 -2.58 2.66
CA LEU A 233 -21.87 -2.48 2.14
C LEU A 233 -20.83 -2.83 3.22
N ASP A 234 -20.91 -4.07 3.68
CA ASP A 234 -19.91 -4.70 4.56
C ASP A 234 -18.85 -5.44 3.72
N TYR A 235 -17.65 -5.60 4.28
CA TYR A 235 -16.53 -6.26 3.60
C TYR A 235 -16.88 -7.68 3.13
N ASP A 236 -17.41 -8.53 4.01
CA ASP A 236 -17.66 -9.94 3.70
C ASP A 236 -18.80 -10.07 2.68
N VAL A 237 -19.83 -9.25 2.83
CA VAL A 237 -21.00 -9.22 1.93
C VAL A 237 -20.58 -8.80 0.52
N VAL A 238 -19.78 -7.73 0.41
CA VAL A 238 -19.30 -7.24 -0.90
C VAL A 238 -18.39 -8.27 -1.57
N VAL A 239 -17.44 -8.87 -0.84
CA VAL A 239 -16.54 -9.88 -1.41
C VAL A 239 -17.32 -11.10 -1.91
N ASN A 240 -18.29 -11.58 -1.13
CA ASN A 240 -19.12 -12.72 -1.53
C ASN A 240 -19.97 -12.40 -2.78
N PHE A 241 -20.55 -11.20 -2.84
CA PHE A 241 -21.27 -10.74 -4.03
C PHE A 241 -20.36 -10.72 -5.26
N LEU A 242 -19.16 -10.13 -5.16
CA LEU A 242 -18.22 -10.05 -6.27
C LEU A 242 -17.73 -11.44 -6.73
N LYS A 243 -17.52 -12.38 -5.80
CA LYS A 243 -17.19 -13.77 -6.14
C LYS A 243 -18.33 -14.45 -6.91
N ALA A 244 -19.58 -14.19 -6.52
CA ALA A 244 -20.76 -14.76 -7.17
C ALA A 244 -21.03 -14.22 -8.58
N LEU A 245 -20.34 -13.15 -9.01
CA LEU A 245 -20.41 -12.65 -10.39
C LEU A 245 -19.63 -13.53 -11.39
N GLU A 246 -18.81 -14.47 -10.90
CA GLU A 246 -18.05 -15.44 -11.71
C GLU A 246 -17.25 -14.81 -12.86
N LEU A 247 -16.64 -13.65 -12.58
CA LEU A 247 -15.85 -12.91 -13.56
C LEU A 247 -14.48 -13.58 -13.82
N PRO A 248 -13.88 -13.38 -15.01
CA PRO A 248 -12.56 -13.92 -15.35
C PRO A 248 -11.40 -13.14 -14.69
N TYR A 249 -11.65 -12.56 -13.51
CA TYR A 249 -10.73 -11.72 -12.74
C TYR A 249 -10.74 -12.17 -11.28
N SER A 250 -9.58 -12.15 -10.63
CA SER A 250 -9.49 -12.29 -9.19
C SER A 250 -10.17 -11.12 -8.47
N ILE A 251 -10.53 -11.33 -7.20
CA ILE A 251 -11.13 -10.27 -6.37
C ILE A 251 -10.20 -9.07 -6.24
N ARG A 252 -8.88 -9.30 -6.21
CA ARG A 252 -7.89 -8.23 -6.19
C ARG A 252 -7.84 -7.44 -7.50
N GLU A 253 -7.93 -8.10 -8.65
CA GLU A 253 -7.99 -7.41 -9.95
C GLU A 253 -9.27 -6.59 -10.09
N ILE A 254 -10.41 -7.14 -9.64
CA ILE A 254 -11.66 -6.39 -9.54
C ILE A 254 -11.47 -5.17 -8.63
N ASN A 255 -10.89 -5.35 -7.43
CA ASN A 255 -10.65 -4.26 -6.48
C ASN A 255 -9.82 -3.12 -7.10
N LYS A 256 -8.72 -3.46 -7.78
CA LYS A 256 -7.86 -2.49 -8.49
C LYS A 256 -8.59 -1.81 -9.63
N GLY A 257 -9.37 -2.56 -10.40
CA GLY A 257 -10.13 -2.03 -11.53
C GLY A 257 -11.15 -0.99 -11.09
N LEU A 258 -11.96 -1.35 -10.09
CA LEU A 258 -12.95 -0.46 -9.50
C LEU A 258 -12.32 0.79 -8.88
N TYR A 259 -11.21 0.62 -8.12
CA TYR A 259 -10.45 1.74 -7.58
C TYR A 259 -9.97 2.67 -8.69
N THR A 260 -9.32 2.13 -9.72
CA THR A 260 -8.75 2.92 -10.82
C THR A 260 -9.84 3.69 -11.57
N TYR A 261 -10.98 3.05 -11.80
CA TYR A 261 -12.14 3.62 -12.48
C TYR A 261 -12.73 4.82 -11.72
N CYS A 262 -12.68 4.81 -10.38
CA CYS A 262 -13.29 5.83 -9.53
C CYS A 262 -12.30 6.74 -8.80
N SER A 263 -11.00 6.50 -8.89
CA SER A 263 -9.99 7.27 -8.16
C SER A 263 -9.90 8.72 -8.64
N VAL A 264 -9.60 9.64 -7.72
CA VAL A 264 -9.34 11.05 -8.06
C VAL A 264 -8.09 11.17 -8.95
N SER A 265 -7.05 10.39 -8.65
CA SER A 265 -5.77 10.42 -9.35
C SER A 265 -5.86 10.00 -10.81
N GLU A 266 -6.80 9.13 -11.15
CA GLU A 266 -6.99 8.62 -12.51
C GLU A 266 -8.26 9.19 -13.17
N ALA A 267 -8.91 10.18 -12.54
CA ALA A 267 -10.17 10.74 -13.03
C ALA A 267 -10.05 11.37 -14.44
N ILE A 268 -8.85 11.83 -14.81
CA ILE A 268 -8.58 12.32 -16.16
C ILE A 268 -8.75 11.18 -17.17
N ASN A 269 -8.20 10.01 -16.87
CA ASN A 269 -8.15 8.85 -17.77
C ASN A 269 -9.43 8.01 -17.73
N PHE A 270 -10.04 7.82 -16.54
CA PHE A 270 -11.13 6.84 -16.34
C PHE A 270 -12.32 7.36 -15.52
N GLY A 271 -12.35 8.62 -15.08
CA GLY A 271 -13.29 9.16 -14.07
C GLY A 271 -14.78 9.27 -14.45
N PHE A 272 -15.33 8.30 -15.19
CA PHE A 272 -16.71 8.26 -15.67
C PHE A 272 -17.76 8.28 -14.55
N CYS A 273 -17.46 7.74 -13.37
CA CYS A 273 -18.35 7.75 -12.21
C CYS A 273 -18.24 9.02 -11.35
N ARG A 274 -17.43 10.02 -11.74
CA ARG A 274 -17.21 11.25 -10.96
C ARG A 274 -17.77 12.50 -11.63
N ASP A 275 -17.97 12.45 -12.93
CA ASP A 275 -18.34 13.60 -13.74
C ASP A 275 -19.49 13.19 -14.67
N LEU A 276 -20.64 13.87 -14.53
CA LEU A 276 -21.82 13.62 -15.35
C LEU A 276 -21.53 13.77 -16.86
N GLN A 277 -20.69 14.73 -17.24
CA GLN A 277 -20.33 14.94 -18.65
C GLN A 277 -19.48 13.78 -19.18
N LYS A 278 -18.56 13.25 -18.37
CA LYS A 278 -17.81 12.05 -18.76
C LYS A 278 -18.70 10.82 -18.76
N CYS A 279 -19.67 10.73 -17.86
CA CYS A 279 -20.59 9.60 -17.75
C CYS A 279 -21.28 9.32 -19.10
N ASP A 280 -21.66 10.35 -19.86
CA ASP A 280 -22.29 10.18 -21.18
C ASP A 280 -21.39 9.47 -22.21
N GLY A 281 -20.07 9.60 -22.07
CA GLY A 281 -19.08 8.88 -22.88
C GLY A 281 -18.77 7.45 -22.40
N CYS A 282 -19.40 6.98 -21.32
CA CYS A 282 -19.17 5.63 -20.80
C CYS A 282 -19.96 4.58 -21.60
N GLU A 283 -19.28 3.55 -22.09
CA GLU A 283 -19.86 2.49 -22.93
C GLU A 283 -20.94 1.67 -22.19
N VAL A 284 -20.89 1.64 -20.86
CA VAL A 284 -21.86 0.94 -19.99
C VAL A 284 -22.79 1.90 -19.25
N ASN A 285 -22.85 3.18 -19.66
CA ASN A 285 -23.72 4.21 -19.07
C ASN A 285 -25.19 3.76 -18.96
N ARG A 286 -25.70 3.07 -20.00
CA ARG A 286 -27.10 2.60 -20.06
C ARG A 286 -27.46 1.51 -19.05
N LEU A 287 -26.46 0.85 -18.47
CA LEU A 287 -26.64 -0.24 -17.50
C LEU A 287 -26.64 0.27 -16.05
N CYS A 288 -26.22 1.52 -15.85
CA CYS A 288 -25.97 2.15 -14.55
C CYS A 288 -27.18 3.00 -14.11
N GLU A 289 -27.47 3.01 -12.81
CA GLU A 289 -28.52 3.86 -12.23
C GLU A 289 -28.10 5.35 -12.12
N LYS A 290 -26.79 5.63 -12.21
CA LYS A 290 -26.20 6.98 -12.23
C LYS A 290 -26.56 7.78 -10.98
N ASN A 291 -26.48 7.13 -9.83
CA ASN A 291 -26.65 7.78 -8.52
C ASN A 291 -25.41 8.64 -8.18
N ILE A 292 -25.09 9.60 -9.05
CA ILE A 292 -23.98 10.56 -8.90
C ILE A 292 -24.50 11.67 -7.98
N GLY A 293 -24.31 11.47 -6.67
CA GLY A 293 -24.66 12.39 -5.59
C GLY A 293 -23.67 12.30 -4.45
#